data_AF-A0A7X9H1M5-F1
#
_entry.id   AF-A0A7X9H1M5-F1
#
_cell.length_a   1.000
_cell.length_b   1.000
_cell.length_c   1.000
_cell.angle_alpha   90.00
_cell.angle_beta   90.00
_cell.angle_gamma   90.00
#
_symmetry.space_group_name_H-M   'P 1'
#
loop_
_entity.id
_entity.type
_entity.pdbx_description
1 polymer ?
#
loop_
_entity_poly.entity_id
_entity_poly.type
_entity_poly.pdbx_seq_one_letter_code
_entity_poly.pdbx_strand_id
1 'polypeptide(L)'
;EIVKYASSLGMEVIADVSPAVFKSLNIKYTELKFFKDMGLSGIRLDLGFSGMEEATMSFNPYNLKIEVNISSGTKYIENIISYRPNKENIIGCHNFYPHRYTGLSRKHFMETTKLFKNHGIRTAAFVSSSNGSFGPWAVNEGLPTLEEHRELPIEVQTKDLLNTGVIDDIIISNCYVSLEELKALGEMDKDILSLKVDLINNLPEIERKIVLEEPHFNRGDISEYMIRSTQSRVKYKGQDFQVINPRDIEKGDILIDSSLYGHYAGELQIALKPMKNSGRTSVVGRIVEEEIYLLDYIKPWQRFKLSL
;
A
#
# COMPACT_ATOMS: atom_id res chain seq x y z
N GLU A 1 27.26 2.75 -15.88
CA GLU A 1 27.25 1.27 -15.78
C GLU A 1 25.99 0.78 -15.07
N ILE A 2 25.75 1.20 -13.82
CA ILE A 2 24.56 0.85 -13.01
C ILE A 2 23.25 1.01 -13.78
N VAL A 3 23.00 2.18 -14.39
CA VAL A 3 21.77 2.45 -15.16
C VAL A 3 21.58 1.43 -16.29
N LYS A 4 22.64 1.13 -17.05
CA LYS A 4 22.58 0.17 -18.16
C LYS A 4 22.30 -1.25 -17.68
N TYR A 5 22.88 -1.65 -16.54
CA TYR A 5 22.63 -2.95 -15.95
C TYR A 5 21.17 -3.08 -15.49
N ALA A 6 20.65 -2.07 -14.77
CA ALA A 6 19.24 -2.02 -14.37
C ALA A 6 18.28 -2.09 -15.58
N SER A 7 18.55 -1.31 -16.63
CA SER A 7 17.77 -1.38 -17.88
C SER A 7 17.83 -2.75 -18.55
N SER A 8 18.96 -3.46 -18.50
CA SER A 8 19.08 -4.83 -19.04
C SER A 8 18.21 -5.85 -18.30
N LEU A 9 17.84 -5.55 -17.05
CA LEU A 9 16.90 -6.33 -16.24
C LEU A 9 15.44 -5.85 -16.38
N GLY A 10 15.18 -4.88 -17.26
CA GLY A 10 13.84 -4.32 -17.47
C GLY A 10 13.38 -3.33 -16.39
N MET A 11 14.29 -2.79 -15.58
CA MET A 11 13.96 -1.82 -14.54
C MET A 11 13.92 -0.39 -15.10
N GLU A 12 12.95 0.40 -14.62
CA GLU A 12 12.90 1.85 -14.86
C GLU A 12 13.81 2.57 -13.86
N VAL A 13 14.64 3.49 -14.34
CA VAL A 13 15.55 4.28 -13.49
C VAL A 13 15.16 5.75 -13.57
N ILE A 14 14.67 6.27 -12.45
CA ILE A 14 14.40 7.70 -12.25
C ILE A 14 15.53 8.29 -11.41
N ALA A 15 16.20 9.32 -11.92
CA ALA A 15 17.25 10.00 -11.17
C ALA A 15 16.68 11.22 -10.44
N ASP A 16 16.98 11.34 -9.15
CA ASP A 16 16.71 12.57 -8.40
C ASP A 16 17.78 13.61 -8.71
N VAL A 17 17.38 14.70 -9.36
CA VAL A 17 18.30 15.72 -9.87
C VAL A 17 18.04 17.03 -9.16
N SER A 18 18.96 17.41 -8.27
CA SER A 18 18.91 18.73 -7.64
C SER A 18 19.25 19.84 -8.66
N PRO A 19 18.75 21.08 -8.46
CA PRO A 19 19.07 22.20 -9.34
C PRO A 19 20.58 22.49 -9.45
N ALA A 20 21.37 22.12 -8.43
CA ALA A 20 22.82 22.27 -8.44
C ALA A 20 23.49 21.42 -9.54
N VAL A 21 22.91 20.27 -9.89
CA VAL A 21 23.41 19.38 -10.94
C VAL A 21 23.23 20.01 -12.33
N PHE A 22 22.09 20.65 -12.59
CA PHE A 22 21.89 21.39 -13.84
C PHE A 22 22.92 22.51 -14.00
N LYS A 23 23.21 23.23 -12.91
CA LYS A 23 24.21 24.30 -12.91
C LYS A 23 25.64 23.77 -13.10
N SER A 24 26.00 22.67 -12.42
CA SER A 24 27.37 22.11 -12.51
C SER A 24 27.65 21.49 -13.87
N LEU A 25 26.64 20.90 -14.51
CA LEU A 25 26.74 20.35 -15.85
C LEU A 25 26.57 21.42 -16.94
N ASN A 26 26.17 22.65 -16.57
CA ASN A 26 25.83 23.74 -17.48
C ASN A 26 24.75 23.32 -18.51
N ILE A 27 23.74 22.58 -18.04
CA ILE A 27 22.63 22.04 -18.83
C ILE A 27 21.35 22.78 -18.45
N LYS A 28 20.57 23.20 -19.44
CA LYS A 28 19.24 23.79 -19.23
C LYS A 28 18.20 22.70 -18.96
N TYR A 29 17.09 23.04 -18.30
CA TYR A 29 15.97 22.12 -18.09
C TYR A 29 15.36 21.59 -19.41
N THR A 30 15.58 22.28 -20.53
CA THR A 30 15.17 21.83 -21.87
C THR A 30 16.12 20.81 -22.50
N GLU A 31 17.33 20.64 -21.97
CA GLU A 31 18.40 19.82 -22.56
C GLU A 31 18.42 18.39 -21.96
N LEU A 32 17.28 17.72 -22.02
CA LEU A 32 17.07 16.41 -21.39
C LEU A 32 17.78 15.24 -22.10
N LYS A 33 18.42 15.49 -23.25
CA LYS A 33 19.15 14.47 -24.02
C LYS A 33 20.25 13.80 -23.18
N PHE A 34 20.92 14.59 -22.35
CA PHE A 34 21.97 14.10 -21.46
C PHE A 34 21.49 12.94 -20.58
N PHE A 35 20.33 13.11 -19.92
CA PHE A 35 19.74 12.08 -19.07
C PHE A 35 19.31 10.84 -19.88
N LYS A 36 18.79 11.05 -21.09
CA LYS A 36 18.44 9.94 -21.99
C LYS A 36 19.67 9.13 -22.41
N ASP A 37 20.76 9.80 -22.76
CA ASP A 37 22.01 9.15 -23.18
C ASP A 37 22.66 8.34 -22.05
N MET A 38 22.42 8.73 -20.78
CA MET A 38 22.79 7.92 -19.61
C MET A 38 21.97 6.63 -19.46
N GLY A 39 20.82 6.54 -20.14
CA GLY A 39 19.89 5.40 -20.08
C GLY A 39 18.74 5.58 -19.09
N LEU A 40 18.52 6.80 -18.56
CA LEU A 40 17.45 7.04 -17.58
C LEU A 40 16.07 6.96 -18.23
N SER A 41 15.11 6.45 -17.45
CA SER A 41 13.68 6.45 -17.81
C SER A 41 13.01 7.78 -17.48
N GLY A 42 13.54 8.51 -16.50
CA GLY A 42 13.03 9.81 -16.09
C GLY A 42 13.94 10.55 -15.13
N ILE A 43 13.53 11.76 -14.80
CA ILE A 43 14.18 12.61 -13.78
C ILE A 43 13.14 13.11 -12.79
N ARG A 44 13.52 13.20 -11.53
CA ARG A 44 12.75 13.85 -10.48
C ARG A 44 13.26 15.26 -10.25
N LEU A 45 12.32 16.18 -10.17
CA LEU A 45 12.57 17.58 -9.87
C LEU A 45 12.34 17.82 -8.37
N ASP A 46 13.43 17.83 -7.61
CA ASP A 46 13.40 17.99 -6.14
C ASP A 46 12.71 19.31 -5.70
N LEU A 47 12.97 20.38 -6.45
CA LEU A 47 12.29 21.67 -6.32
C LEU A 47 11.41 21.92 -7.54
N GLY A 48 10.14 22.27 -7.30
CA GLY A 48 9.22 22.67 -8.36
C GLY A 48 9.61 24.01 -8.99
N PHE A 49 9.27 24.18 -10.26
CA PHE A 49 9.39 25.42 -11.03
C PHE A 49 8.03 26.14 -11.08
N SER A 50 7.71 26.80 -12.20
CA SER A 50 6.49 27.60 -12.34
C SER A 50 5.27 26.80 -12.81
N GLY A 51 5.41 25.49 -13.04
CA GLY A 51 4.40 24.65 -13.69
C GLY A 51 4.53 24.61 -15.22
N MET A 52 4.99 25.71 -15.82
CA MET A 52 5.17 25.81 -17.28
C MET A 52 6.40 25.03 -17.74
N GLU A 53 7.49 25.03 -16.97
CA GLU A 53 8.70 24.30 -17.31
C GLU A 53 8.45 22.78 -17.31
N GLU A 54 7.74 22.26 -16.31
CA GLU A 54 7.36 20.86 -16.21
C GLU A 54 6.45 20.45 -17.37
N ALA A 55 5.46 21.28 -17.67
CA ALA A 55 4.59 21.05 -18.82
C ALA A 55 5.37 21.03 -20.13
N THR A 56 6.33 21.94 -20.30
CA THR A 56 7.20 21.98 -21.49
C THR A 56 8.10 20.74 -21.55
N MET A 57 8.73 20.36 -20.44
CA MET A 57 9.61 19.19 -20.34
C MET A 57 8.86 17.88 -20.67
N SER A 58 7.57 17.79 -20.38
CA SER A 58 6.75 16.61 -20.69
C SER A 58 6.66 16.30 -22.20
N PHE A 59 6.88 17.29 -23.08
CA PHE A 59 6.90 17.12 -24.53
C PHE A 59 8.30 16.78 -25.09
N ASN A 60 9.25 16.41 -24.24
CA ASN A 60 10.58 16.02 -24.71
C ASN A 60 10.49 14.85 -25.72
N PRO A 61 11.36 14.83 -26.76
CA PRO A 61 11.29 13.83 -27.83
C PRO A 61 11.83 12.45 -27.41
N TYR A 62 12.27 12.28 -26.16
CA TYR A 62 12.97 11.10 -25.67
C TYR A 62 12.08 10.14 -24.87
N ASN A 63 10.81 10.52 -24.69
CA ASN A 63 9.82 9.85 -23.83
C ASN A 63 10.31 9.72 -22.37
N LEU A 64 11.08 10.71 -21.92
CA LEU A 64 11.65 10.74 -20.57
C LEU A 64 10.59 11.23 -19.59
N LYS A 65 10.38 10.51 -18.49
CA LYS A 65 9.39 10.86 -17.47
C LYS A 65 9.90 12.04 -16.62
N ILE A 66 8.98 12.96 -16.33
CA ILE A 66 9.19 14.08 -15.43
C ILE A 66 8.45 13.77 -14.14
N GLU A 67 9.21 13.40 -13.12
CA GLU A 67 8.70 13.07 -11.81
C GLU A 67 8.63 14.33 -10.94
N VAL A 68 7.46 14.56 -10.35
CA VAL A 68 7.19 15.71 -9.49
C VAL A 68 6.81 15.27 -8.08
N ASN A 69 7.07 16.14 -7.09
CA ASN A 69 6.83 15.83 -5.69
C ASN A 69 5.32 15.92 -5.34
N ILE A 70 4.75 14.81 -4.85
CA ILE A 70 3.37 14.75 -4.38
C ILE A 70 3.21 15.37 -2.97
N SER A 71 4.21 15.21 -2.11
CA SER A 71 4.11 15.43 -0.67
C SER A 71 3.83 16.88 -0.24
N SER A 72 4.05 17.88 -1.10
CA SER A 72 3.96 19.30 -0.72
C SER A 72 2.56 19.79 -0.32
N GLY A 73 1.51 19.12 -0.77
CA GLY A 73 0.11 19.49 -0.50
C GLY A 73 -0.34 20.83 -1.08
N THR A 74 0.42 21.37 -2.02
CA THR A 74 0.05 22.55 -2.79
C THR A 74 -0.75 22.15 -4.04
N LYS A 75 -1.32 23.14 -4.74
CA LYS A 75 -2.00 22.96 -6.04
C LYS A 75 -1.02 22.81 -7.22
N TYR A 76 0.17 22.29 -6.96
CA TYR A 76 1.27 22.27 -7.92
C TYR A 76 0.93 21.46 -9.17
N ILE A 77 0.36 20.27 -9.02
CA ILE A 77 -0.08 19.48 -10.17
C ILE A 77 -1.19 20.17 -10.97
N GLU A 78 -2.15 20.84 -10.29
CA GLU A 78 -3.20 21.59 -10.99
C GLU A 78 -2.60 22.73 -11.83
N ASN A 79 -1.59 23.41 -11.29
CA ASN A 79 -0.85 24.45 -12.00
C ASN A 79 -0.14 23.90 -13.25
N ILE A 80 0.58 22.78 -13.14
CA ILE A 80 1.18 22.10 -14.29
C ILE A 80 0.11 21.73 -15.32
N ILE A 81 -0.99 21.10 -14.88
CA ILE A 81 -2.10 20.67 -15.75
C ILE A 81 -2.73 21.84 -16.50
N SER A 82 -2.78 23.04 -15.91
CA SER A 82 -3.32 24.25 -16.55
C SER A 82 -2.54 24.66 -17.81
N TYR A 83 -1.25 24.31 -17.90
CA TYR A 83 -0.41 24.51 -19.09
C TYR A 83 -0.52 23.39 -20.13
N ARG A 84 -1.45 22.43 -19.95
CA ARG A 84 -1.72 21.31 -20.88
C ARG A 84 -0.49 20.44 -21.18
N PRO A 85 0.11 19.79 -20.16
CA PRO A 85 1.26 18.92 -20.33
C PRO A 85 0.88 17.66 -21.11
N ASN A 86 1.88 16.97 -21.65
CA ASN A 86 1.75 15.56 -21.99
C ASN A 86 1.73 14.73 -20.70
N LYS A 87 0.53 14.39 -20.22
CA LYS A 87 0.33 13.68 -18.95
C LYS A 87 1.05 12.33 -18.88
N GLU A 88 1.19 11.63 -20.01
CA GLU A 88 1.89 10.34 -20.06
C GLU A 88 3.34 10.44 -19.61
N ASN A 89 3.94 11.64 -19.72
CA ASN A 89 5.31 11.91 -19.30
C ASN A 89 5.40 12.62 -17.96
N ILE A 90 4.29 12.81 -17.24
CA ILE A 90 4.29 13.29 -15.87
C ILE A 90 3.99 12.13 -14.94
N ILE A 91 4.86 11.90 -13.97
CA ILE A 91 4.64 10.94 -12.87
C ILE A 91 4.81 11.67 -11.54
N GLY A 92 4.21 11.15 -10.47
CA GLY A 92 4.34 11.72 -9.13
C GLY A 92 4.99 10.73 -8.18
N CYS A 93 5.93 11.19 -7.36
CA CYS A 93 6.47 10.40 -6.27
C CYS A 93 6.45 11.20 -4.97
N HIS A 94 6.02 10.55 -3.88
CA HIS A 94 6.15 11.10 -2.54
C HIS A 94 7.61 11.18 -2.10
N ASN A 95 7.90 12.03 -1.12
CA ASN A 95 9.15 11.95 -0.38
C ASN A 95 9.17 10.75 0.57
N PHE A 96 10.38 10.35 0.96
CA PHE A 96 10.63 9.56 2.16
C PHE A 96 11.16 10.47 3.28
N TYR A 97 11.05 10.01 4.53
CA TYR A 97 11.32 10.84 5.71
C TYR A 97 12.31 10.16 6.66
N PRO A 98 13.61 10.52 6.60
CA PRO A 98 14.65 9.90 7.42
C PRO A 98 14.57 10.18 8.91
N HIS A 99 14.04 11.36 9.27
CA HIS A 99 13.89 11.78 10.66
C HIS A 99 12.57 11.25 11.21
N ARG A 100 12.62 10.53 12.33
CA ARG A 100 11.42 10.00 12.99
C ARG A 100 10.41 11.11 13.32
N TYR A 101 9.12 10.78 13.25
CA TYR A 101 7.99 11.68 13.45
C TYR A 101 7.85 12.81 12.41
N THR A 102 8.53 12.72 11.26
CA THR A 102 8.40 13.70 10.17
C THR A 102 7.75 13.14 8.91
N GLY A 103 7.47 11.84 8.88
CA GLY A 103 6.68 11.19 7.85
C GLY A 103 5.28 11.81 7.72
N LEU A 104 4.65 11.58 6.57
CA LEU A 104 3.32 12.13 6.34
C LEU A 104 2.29 11.50 7.26
N SER A 105 1.31 12.32 7.67
CA SER A 105 0.08 11.80 8.25
C SER A 105 -0.79 11.14 7.17
N ARG A 106 -1.56 10.11 7.54
CA ARG A 106 -2.54 9.45 6.66
C ARG A 106 -3.43 10.43 5.91
N LYS A 107 -3.99 11.41 6.63
CA LYS A 107 -4.92 12.39 6.06
C LYS A 107 -4.25 13.19 4.94
N HIS A 108 -3.09 13.79 5.24
CA HIS A 108 -2.34 14.58 4.27
C HIS A 108 -1.91 13.73 3.07
N PHE A 109 -1.40 12.52 3.31
CA PHE A 109 -1.06 11.57 2.25
C PHE A 109 -2.27 11.34 1.33
N MET A 110 -3.42 10.90 1.87
CA MET A 110 -4.61 10.61 1.04
C MET A 110 -5.12 11.83 0.28
N GLU A 111 -5.12 13.02 0.88
CA GLU A 111 -5.56 14.26 0.21
C GLU A 111 -4.63 14.62 -0.95
N THR A 112 -3.32 14.57 -0.73
CA THR A 112 -2.31 14.94 -1.74
C THR A 112 -2.21 13.91 -2.86
N THR A 113 -2.22 12.62 -2.58
CA THR A 113 -2.15 11.57 -3.61
C THR A 113 -3.42 11.55 -4.48
N LYS A 114 -4.61 11.74 -3.88
CA LYS A 114 -5.87 11.80 -4.64
C LYS A 114 -5.89 12.93 -5.66
N LEU A 115 -5.27 14.07 -5.36
CA LEU A 115 -5.17 15.17 -6.30
C LEU A 115 -4.47 14.74 -7.60
N PHE A 116 -3.36 14.01 -7.47
CA PHE A 116 -2.63 13.46 -8.62
C PHE A 116 -3.44 12.39 -9.36
N LYS A 117 -4.05 11.44 -8.63
CA LYS A 117 -4.87 10.37 -9.24
C LYS A 117 -6.08 10.92 -9.99
N ASN A 118 -6.73 11.96 -9.48
CA ASN A 118 -7.87 12.61 -10.14
C ASN A 118 -7.51 13.22 -11.50
N HIS A 119 -6.23 13.54 -11.73
CA HIS A 119 -5.74 14.01 -13.03
C HIS A 119 -5.22 12.89 -13.95
N GLY A 120 -5.28 11.63 -13.50
CA GLY A 120 -4.78 10.47 -14.23
C GLY A 120 -3.25 10.33 -14.19
N ILE A 121 -2.59 10.88 -13.17
CA ILE A 121 -1.14 10.79 -13.02
C ILE A 121 -0.76 9.53 -12.23
N ARG A 122 0.25 8.80 -12.72
CA ARG A 122 0.85 7.64 -12.04
C ARG A 122 1.54 8.10 -10.74
N THR A 123 1.27 7.43 -9.63
CA THR A 123 1.74 7.83 -8.30
C THR A 123 2.63 6.78 -7.65
N ALA A 124 3.67 7.22 -6.94
CA ALA A 124 4.59 6.37 -6.21
C ALA A 124 4.76 6.81 -4.74
N ALA A 125 5.00 5.85 -3.86
CA ALA A 125 5.33 6.08 -2.46
C ALA A 125 6.41 5.11 -1.96
N PHE A 126 7.05 5.47 -0.84
CA PHE A 126 8.16 4.73 -0.27
C PHE A 126 7.77 3.89 0.94
N VAL A 127 8.31 2.67 0.98
CA VAL A 127 8.33 1.77 2.15
C VAL A 127 9.75 1.56 2.62
N SER A 128 9.93 1.30 3.91
CA SER A 128 11.24 1.07 4.52
C SER A 128 11.43 -0.40 4.85
N SER A 129 12.54 -0.99 4.38
CA SER A 129 13.02 -2.29 4.85
C SER A 129 13.54 -2.18 6.28
N SER A 130 13.36 -3.22 7.08
CA SER A 130 13.95 -3.30 8.43
C SER A 130 15.41 -3.75 8.39
N ASN A 131 15.85 -4.37 7.29
CA ASN A 131 17.23 -4.83 7.08
C ASN A 131 18.10 -3.83 6.30
N GLY A 132 17.49 -2.84 5.65
CA GLY A 132 18.21 -1.82 4.88
C GLY A 132 19.00 -0.86 5.77
N SER A 133 20.33 -0.87 5.63
CA SER A 133 21.27 -0.11 6.46
C SER A 133 21.81 1.18 5.81
N PHE A 134 21.61 1.35 4.51
CA PHE A 134 22.06 2.47 3.71
C PHE A 134 20.90 3.37 3.29
N GLY A 135 21.09 4.67 3.49
CA GLY A 135 20.21 5.74 3.06
C GLY A 135 21.03 6.95 2.57
N PRO A 136 20.37 7.98 2.02
CA PRO A 136 21.06 9.12 1.43
C PRO A 136 21.71 10.07 2.45
N TRP A 137 21.31 10.00 3.72
CA TRP A 137 21.75 10.90 4.79
C TRP A 137 22.34 10.14 5.97
N ALA A 138 23.09 10.85 6.83
CA ALA A 138 23.67 10.28 8.05
C ALA A 138 22.59 9.79 9.05
N VAL A 139 21.41 10.41 9.03
CA VAL A 139 20.24 9.97 9.80
C VAL A 139 19.45 8.95 8.97
N ASN A 140 19.26 7.76 9.53
CA ASN A 140 18.52 6.67 8.91
C ASN A 140 17.68 5.93 9.97
N GLU A 141 16.54 6.50 10.36
CA GLU A 141 15.62 5.94 11.35
C GLU A 141 14.43 5.23 10.66
N GLY A 142 14.70 4.58 9.53
CA GLY A 142 13.70 4.16 8.55
C GLY A 142 13.35 5.30 7.58
N LEU A 143 13.02 4.95 6.34
CA LEU A 143 12.76 5.92 5.27
C LEU A 143 11.35 5.79 4.64
N PRO A 144 10.25 5.61 5.41
CA PRO A 144 8.92 5.49 4.80
C PRO A 144 8.38 6.85 4.32
N THR A 145 7.35 6.82 3.48
CA THR A 145 6.52 8.00 3.17
C THR A 145 5.54 8.33 4.31
N LEU A 146 4.81 7.33 4.80
CA LEU A 146 3.85 7.48 5.91
C LEU A 146 4.55 7.26 7.25
N GLU A 147 4.29 8.12 8.24
CA GLU A 147 4.97 7.97 9.54
C GLU A 147 4.54 6.68 10.26
N GLU A 148 3.27 6.30 10.15
CA GLU A 148 2.73 5.09 10.77
C GLU A 148 3.29 3.79 10.17
N HIS A 149 4.07 3.86 9.08
CA HIS A 149 4.74 2.72 8.46
C HIS A 149 6.11 2.42 9.04
N ARG A 150 6.71 3.37 9.77
CA ARG A 150 8.14 3.35 10.12
C ARG A 150 8.60 2.10 10.86
N GLU A 151 7.75 1.57 11.73
CA GLU A 151 8.06 0.40 12.56
C GLU A 151 7.32 -0.86 12.12
N LEU A 152 6.55 -0.78 11.02
CA LEU A 152 5.81 -1.92 10.50
C LEU A 152 6.72 -2.80 9.62
N PRO A 153 6.48 -4.12 9.55
CA PRO A 153 7.11 -4.95 8.55
C PRO A 153 6.85 -4.43 7.14
N ILE A 154 7.83 -4.54 6.24
CA ILE A 154 7.73 -4.00 4.87
C ILE A 154 6.52 -4.57 4.09
N GLU A 155 6.16 -5.82 4.36
CA GLU A 155 4.95 -6.45 3.81
C GLU A 155 3.68 -5.70 4.21
N VAL A 156 3.56 -5.32 5.48
CA VAL A 156 2.39 -4.61 6.02
C VAL A 156 2.30 -3.20 5.42
N GLN A 157 3.44 -2.49 5.34
CA GLN A 157 3.52 -1.18 4.69
C GLN A 157 3.04 -1.27 3.23
N THR A 158 3.48 -2.30 2.51
CA THR A 158 3.12 -2.53 1.09
C THR A 158 1.64 -2.88 0.94
N LYS A 159 1.11 -3.79 1.76
CA LYS A 159 -0.32 -4.14 1.80
C LYS A 159 -1.19 -2.90 1.99
N ASP A 160 -0.80 -2.03 2.90
CA ASP A 160 -1.52 -0.78 3.18
C ASP A 160 -1.53 0.16 1.97
N LEU A 161 -0.36 0.44 1.39
CA LEU A 161 -0.25 1.31 0.22
C LEU A 161 -1.08 0.79 -0.96
N LEU A 162 -1.03 -0.51 -1.25
CA LEU A 162 -1.86 -1.15 -2.27
C LEU A 162 -3.36 -0.97 -1.94
N ASN A 163 -3.74 -1.21 -0.69
CA ASN A 163 -5.13 -1.14 -0.24
C ASN A 163 -5.73 0.28 -0.29
N THR A 164 -4.89 1.32 -0.28
CA THR A 164 -5.38 2.71 -0.43
C THR A 164 -6.09 2.93 -1.78
N GLY A 165 -5.66 2.22 -2.83
CA GLY A 165 -6.13 2.40 -4.21
C GLY A 165 -5.69 3.73 -4.85
N VAL A 166 -4.72 4.43 -4.27
CA VAL A 166 -4.21 5.72 -4.80
C VAL A 166 -2.72 5.70 -5.13
N ILE A 167 -2.03 4.58 -4.90
CA ILE A 167 -0.61 4.38 -5.25
C ILE A 167 -0.50 3.32 -6.35
N ASP A 168 0.29 3.63 -7.39
CA ASP A 168 0.58 2.71 -8.49
C ASP A 168 1.91 1.98 -8.29
N ASP A 169 2.93 2.69 -7.79
CA ASP A 169 4.27 2.14 -7.56
C ASP A 169 4.68 2.24 -6.09
N ILE A 170 5.27 1.16 -5.57
CA ILE A 170 5.81 1.10 -4.23
C ILE A 170 7.31 0.86 -4.33
N ILE A 171 8.09 1.78 -3.75
CA ILE A 171 9.55 1.80 -3.87
C ILE A 171 10.16 1.56 -2.50
N ILE A 172 11.16 0.69 -2.42
CA ILE A 172 11.91 0.49 -1.18
C ILE A 172 12.99 1.58 -1.10
N SER A 173 12.92 2.41 -0.07
CA SER A 173 13.73 3.63 0.06
C SER A 173 15.17 3.40 0.53
N ASN A 174 15.40 2.36 1.33
CA ASN A 174 16.70 2.02 1.90
C ASN A 174 17.24 0.72 1.31
N CYS A 175 18.56 0.56 1.31
CA CYS A 175 19.23 -0.63 0.82
C CYS A 175 20.27 -1.16 1.82
N TYR A 176 20.69 -2.41 1.78
CA TYR A 176 20.15 -3.48 0.96
C TYR A 176 19.00 -4.18 1.69
N VAL A 177 17.97 -4.52 0.92
CA VAL A 177 16.81 -5.29 1.39
C VAL A 177 17.22 -6.76 1.45
N SER A 178 16.71 -7.51 2.43
CA SER A 178 17.01 -8.95 2.49
C SER A 178 16.34 -9.70 1.33
N LEU A 179 16.87 -10.89 1.00
CA LEU A 179 16.27 -11.73 -0.03
C LEU A 179 14.87 -12.20 0.40
N GLU A 180 14.67 -12.43 1.69
CA GLU A 180 13.40 -12.81 2.29
C GLU A 180 12.36 -11.70 2.12
N GLU A 181 12.71 -10.45 2.41
CA GLU A 181 11.82 -9.29 2.20
C GLU A 181 11.51 -9.12 0.70
N LEU A 182 12.51 -9.20 -0.18
CA LEU A 182 12.29 -9.10 -1.63
C LEU A 182 11.36 -10.20 -2.16
N LYS A 183 11.54 -11.44 -1.69
CA LYS A 183 10.69 -12.57 -2.07
C LYS A 183 9.27 -12.38 -1.57
N ALA A 184 9.10 -11.97 -0.31
CA ALA A 184 7.77 -11.72 0.27
C ALA A 184 7.00 -10.65 -0.50
N LEU A 185 7.67 -9.57 -0.92
CA LEU A 185 7.04 -8.55 -1.77
C LEU A 185 6.76 -9.04 -3.20
N GLY A 186 7.66 -9.86 -3.77
CA GLY A 186 7.52 -10.40 -5.12
C GLY A 186 6.38 -11.43 -5.26
N GLU A 187 6.10 -12.19 -4.21
CA GLU A 187 5.05 -13.22 -4.17
C GLU A 187 3.67 -12.67 -3.72
N MET A 188 3.61 -11.41 -3.29
CA MET A 188 2.40 -10.78 -2.80
C MET A 188 1.32 -10.62 -3.89
N ASP A 189 0.08 -10.99 -3.56
CA ASP A 189 -1.10 -10.67 -4.37
C ASP A 189 -1.36 -9.16 -4.30
N LYS A 190 -1.25 -8.48 -5.45
CA LYS A 190 -1.38 -7.02 -5.53
C LYS A 190 -2.84 -6.55 -5.64
N ASP A 191 -3.75 -7.46 -5.97
CA ASP A 191 -5.16 -7.13 -6.27
C ASP A 191 -6.09 -7.43 -5.10
N ILE A 192 -5.69 -8.37 -4.22
CA ILE A 192 -6.50 -8.80 -3.08
C ILE A 192 -5.71 -8.67 -1.78
N LEU A 193 -6.24 -7.89 -0.85
CA LEU A 193 -5.69 -7.77 0.50
C LEU A 193 -5.66 -9.14 1.20
N SER A 194 -4.47 -9.64 1.52
CA SER A 194 -4.28 -10.86 2.31
C SER A 194 -3.85 -10.50 3.73
N LEU A 195 -4.62 -10.91 4.74
CA LEU A 195 -4.30 -10.66 6.14
C LEU A 195 -3.72 -11.91 6.80
N LYS A 196 -2.63 -11.75 7.55
CA LYS A 196 -2.02 -12.84 8.34
C LYS A 196 -2.86 -13.13 9.58
N VAL A 197 -3.05 -14.40 9.92
CA VAL A 197 -3.93 -14.84 11.01
C VAL A 197 -3.32 -15.92 11.89
N ASP A 198 -3.55 -15.80 13.19
CA ASP A 198 -3.31 -16.84 14.17
C ASP A 198 -4.62 -17.58 14.47
N LEU A 199 -4.69 -18.86 14.11
CA LEU A 199 -5.86 -19.69 14.39
C LEU A 199 -5.73 -20.39 15.74
N ILE A 200 -6.86 -20.67 16.38
CA ILE A 200 -6.85 -21.51 17.59
C ILE A 200 -6.35 -22.92 17.25
N ASN A 201 -5.68 -23.54 18.22
CA ASN A 201 -5.20 -24.91 18.08
C ASN A 201 -6.37 -25.88 17.86
N ASN A 202 -6.17 -26.86 16.97
CA ASN A 202 -7.15 -27.90 16.64
C ASN A 202 -8.50 -27.35 16.14
N LEU A 203 -8.49 -26.22 15.42
CA LEU A 203 -9.68 -25.73 14.73
C LEU A 203 -10.23 -26.81 13.79
N PRO A 204 -11.55 -27.13 13.82
CA PRO A 204 -12.08 -28.17 12.97
C PRO A 204 -11.96 -27.83 11.48
N GLU A 205 -11.98 -28.86 10.64
CA GLU A 205 -11.61 -28.75 9.22
C GLU A 205 -12.50 -27.78 8.44
N ILE A 206 -13.81 -27.76 8.74
CA ILE A 206 -14.77 -26.89 8.03
C ILE A 206 -14.50 -25.42 8.36
N GLU A 207 -14.34 -25.07 9.64
CA GLU A 207 -14.01 -23.72 10.08
C GLU A 207 -12.65 -23.27 9.51
N ARG A 208 -11.66 -24.17 9.52
CA ARG A 208 -10.35 -23.88 8.91
C ARG A 208 -10.46 -23.60 7.41
N LYS A 209 -11.25 -24.39 6.68
CA LYS A 209 -11.55 -24.17 5.25
C LYS A 209 -12.27 -22.85 5.02
N ILE A 210 -13.26 -22.53 5.85
CA ILE A 210 -13.98 -21.26 5.79
C ILE A 210 -12.99 -20.10 5.92
N VAL A 211 -12.04 -20.15 6.85
CA VAL A 211 -11.09 -19.06 7.08
C VAL A 211 -10.04 -18.95 5.97
N LEU A 212 -9.45 -20.06 5.52
CA LEU A 212 -8.23 -20.03 4.68
C LEU A 212 -8.47 -20.27 3.18
N GLU A 213 -9.60 -20.87 2.80
CA GLU A 213 -9.83 -21.33 1.43
C GLU A 213 -11.01 -20.62 0.74
N GLU A 214 -11.94 -20.03 1.48
CA GLU A 214 -13.07 -19.35 0.88
C GLU A 214 -12.71 -17.94 0.35
N PRO A 215 -13.31 -17.53 -0.77
CA PRO A 215 -13.21 -16.15 -1.21
C PRO A 215 -14.04 -15.25 -0.29
N HIS A 216 -13.38 -14.32 0.40
CA HIS A 216 -14.06 -13.36 1.25
C HIS A 216 -14.27 -12.01 0.57
N PHE A 217 -15.37 -11.36 0.94
CA PHE A 217 -15.60 -9.96 0.70
C PHE A 217 -16.38 -9.35 1.86
N ASN A 218 -16.22 -8.04 2.07
CA ASN A 218 -17.02 -7.31 3.04
C ASN A 218 -18.41 -7.02 2.46
N ARG A 219 -19.48 -7.57 3.04
CA ARG A 219 -20.84 -7.32 2.55
C ARG A 219 -21.18 -5.83 2.59
N GLY A 220 -21.93 -5.36 1.59
CA GLY A 220 -22.15 -3.93 1.37
C GLY A 220 -22.96 -3.17 2.44
N ASP A 221 -23.78 -3.87 3.22
CA ASP A 221 -24.50 -3.32 4.38
C ASP A 221 -23.59 -3.31 5.61
N ILE A 222 -22.73 -2.29 5.65
CA ILE A 222 -21.64 -2.15 6.63
C ILE A 222 -22.17 -2.01 8.06
N SER A 223 -21.53 -2.78 8.95
CA SER A 223 -21.62 -2.61 10.40
C SER A 223 -20.36 -1.91 10.91
N GLU A 224 -20.51 -1.02 11.89
CA GLU A 224 -19.36 -0.46 12.61
C GLU A 224 -18.66 -1.49 13.52
N TYR A 225 -19.30 -2.64 13.78
CA TYR A 225 -18.81 -3.64 14.72
C TYR A 225 -18.01 -4.76 14.05
N MET A 226 -18.26 -5.05 12.77
CA MET A 226 -17.65 -6.20 12.11
C MET A 226 -17.74 -6.13 10.59
N ILE A 227 -16.72 -6.70 9.95
CA ILE A 227 -16.71 -7.09 8.55
C ILE A 227 -17.43 -8.42 8.42
N ARG A 228 -18.34 -8.56 7.44
CA ARG A 228 -19.16 -9.76 7.28
C ARG A 228 -18.92 -10.44 5.94
N SER A 229 -18.47 -11.68 5.98
CA SER A 229 -18.27 -12.54 4.80
C SER A 229 -19.37 -13.61 4.73
N THR A 230 -20.39 -13.33 3.93
CA THR A 230 -21.68 -14.03 4.04
C THR A 230 -21.85 -15.27 3.16
N GLN A 231 -20.90 -15.57 2.28
CA GLN A 231 -21.03 -16.71 1.35
C GLN A 231 -20.76 -18.05 2.01
N SER A 232 -19.91 -18.09 3.05
CA SER A 232 -19.58 -19.33 3.76
C SER A 232 -20.84 -20.00 4.33
N ARG A 233 -21.73 -19.25 5.00
CA ARG A 233 -22.99 -19.80 5.52
C ARG A 233 -23.94 -20.36 4.45
N VAL A 234 -23.84 -19.86 3.20
CA VAL A 234 -24.67 -20.37 2.09
C VAL A 234 -24.09 -21.70 1.61
N LYS A 235 -22.77 -21.75 1.40
CA LYS A 235 -22.04 -22.93 0.93
C LYS A 235 -22.10 -24.09 1.93
N TYR A 236 -21.95 -23.80 3.21
CA TYR A 236 -21.91 -24.79 4.29
C TYR A 236 -23.25 -24.93 5.03
N LYS A 237 -24.35 -24.55 4.39
CA LYS A 237 -25.68 -24.65 4.99
C LYS A 237 -26.00 -26.08 5.41
N GLY A 238 -26.47 -26.25 6.65
CA GLY A 238 -26.85 -27.55 7.22
C GLY A 238 -25.67 -28.35 7.80
N GLN A 239 -24.45 -27.85 7.70
CA GLN A 239 -23.33 -28.34 8.52
C GLN A 239 -23.53 -27.93 9.97
N ASP A 240 -22.97 -28.72 10.89
CA ASP A 240 -23.03 -28.42 12.31
C ASP A 240 -21.79 -27.65 12.75
N PHE A 241 -22.00 -26.41 13.20
CA PHE A 241 -20.99 -25.54 13.76
C PHE A 241 -21.14 -25.53 15.27
N GLN A 242 -20.30 -26.33 15.94
CA GLN A 242 -20.25 -26.35 17.40
C GLN A 242 -19.70 -25.01 17.94
N VAL A 243 -20.11 -24.65 19.16
CA VAL A 243 -19.59 -23.44 19.81
C VAL A 243 -18.15 -23.70 20.25
N ILE A 244 -17.22 -22.86 19.81
CA ILE A 244 -15.79 -22.98 20.09
C ILE A 244 -15.28 -21.66 20.67
N ASN A 245 -14.66 -21.72 21.85
CA ASN A 245 -14.04 -20.55 22.49
C ASN A 245 -14.94 -19.29 22.49
N PRO A 246 -16.15 -19.34 23.09
CA PRO A 246 -17.11 -18.24 23.04
C PRO A 246 -16.76 -17.13 24.06
N ARG A 247 -15.50 -16.69 24.07
CA ARG A 247 -15.04 -15.56 24.88
C ARG A 247 -15.60 -14.25 24.35
N ASP A 248 -15.53 -13.21 25.17
CA ASP A 248 -15.78 -11.84 24.71
C ASP A 248 -14.85 -11.50 23.54
N ILE A 249 -15.39 -10.69 22.63
CA ILE A 249 -14.81 -10.41 21.32
C ILE A 249 -14.03 -9.10 21.37
N GLU A 250 -12.86 -9.09 20.76
CA GLU A 250 -11.98 -7.94 20.61
C GLU A 250 -11.74 -7.60 19.14
N LYS A 251 -11.33 -6.36 18.85
CA LYS A 251 -10.98 -5.95 17.48
C LYS A 251 -9.90 -6.87 16.92
N GLY A 252 -10.06 -7.35 15.69
CA GLY A 252 -9.15 -8.28 15.02
C GLY A 252 -9.51 -9.75 15.21
N ASP A 253 -10.46 -10.09 16.07
CA ASP A 253 -10.91 -11.48 16.21
C ASP A 253 -11.66 -11.95 14.96
N ILE A 254 -11.38 -13.20 14.58
CA ILE A 254 -12.07 -13.92 13.50
C ILE A 254 -13.15 -14.77 14.13
N LEU A 255 -14.37 -14.60 13.62
CA LEU A 255 -15.57 -15.16 14.20
C LEU A 255 -16.26 -16.08 13.19
N ILE A 256 -16.86 -17.16 13.70
CA ILE A 256 -17.81 -17.99 12.95
C ILE A 256 -19.04 -18.20 13.81
N ASP A 257 -20.21 -17.87 13.27
CA ASP A 257 -21.47 -18.11 13.97
C ASP A 257 -21.78 -19.60 14.08
N SER A 258 -22.10 -20.07 15.28
CA SER A 258 -22.45 -21.48 15.54
C SER A 258 -23.84 -21.85 15.03
N SER A 259 -24.17 -23.14 15.06
CA SER A 259 -25.51 -23.67 14.80
C SER A 259 -26.61 -23.01 15.65
N LEU A 260 -26.26 -22.44 16.82
CA LEU A 260 -27.21 -21.73 17.71
C LEU A 260 -27.76 -20.42 17.12
N TYR A 261 -27.14 -19.88 16.06
CA TYR A 261 -27.63 -18.73 15.32
C TYR A 261 -28.52 -19.11 14.12
N GLY A 262 -28.79 -20.39 13.90
CA GLY A 262 -29.71 -20.87 12.84
C GLY A 262 -29.25 -20.42 11.45
N HIS A 263 -29.97 -19.47 10.84
CA HIS A 263 -29.70 -18.98 9.48
C HIS A 263 -28.34 -18.27 9.31
N TYR A 264 -27.65 -17.90 10.39
CA TYR A 264 -26.31 -17.32 10.32
C TYR A 264 -25.18 -18.33 10.53
N ALA A 265 -25.50 -19.59 10.87
CA ALA A 265 -24.49 -20.61 11.13
C ALA A 265 -23.49 -20.75 9.97
N GLY A 266 -22.20 -20.72 10.30
CA GLY A 266 -21.11 -20.76 9.34
C GLY A 266 -20.74 -19.42 8.69
N GLU A 267 -21.36 -18.29 9.07
CA GLU A 267 -20.98 -16.96 8.57
C GLU A 267 -19.64 -16.53 9.19
N LEU A 268 -18.65 -16.20 8.36
CA LEU A 268 -17.38 -15.65 8.83
C LEU A 268 -17.51 -14.14 9.03
N GLN A 269 -17.00 -13.65 10.15
CA GLN A 269 -16.95 -12.23 10.48
C GLN A 269 -15.57 -11.87 11.04
N ILE A 270 -15.18 -10.60 10.93
CA ILE A 270 -13.98 -10.05 11.58
C ILE A 270 -14.39 -8.85 12.41
N ALA A 271 -14.05 -8.86 13.70
CA ALA A 271 -14.46 -7.82 14.63
C ALA A 271 -13.68 -6.51 14.42
N LEU A 272 -14.41 -5.39 14.37
CA LEU A 272 -13.88 -4.02 14.30
C LEU A 272 -13.93 -3.31 15.66
N LYS A 273 -14.83 -3.73 16.56
CA LYS A 273 -15.01 -3.18 17.91
C LYS A 273 -15.17 -4.31 18.94
N PRO A 274 -14.85 -4.06 20.21
CA PRO A 274 -15.12 -5.01 21.29
C PRO A 274 -16.63 -5.29 21.43
N MET A 275 -17.00 -6.54 21.68
CA MET A 275 -18.38 -6.97 21.86
C MET A 275 -18.50 -8.05 22.95
N LYS A 276 -19.60 -8.01 23.72
CA LYS A 276 -19.95 -9.11 24.62
C LYS A 276 -20.47 -10.29 23.82
N ASN A 277 -19.90 -11.47 24.03
CA ASN A 277 -20.33 -12.66 23.32
C ASN A 277 -21.57 -13.26 24.01
N SER A 278 -22.60 -13.58 23.24
CA SER A 278 -23.81 -14.21 23.79
C SER A 278 -23.66 -15.71 24.05
N GLY A 279 -22.45 -16.27 23.88
CA GLY A 279 -22.20 -17.70 23.97
C GLY A 279 -22.50 -18.48 22.69
N ARG A 280 -22.77 -17.80 21.57
CA ARG A 280 -23.24 -18.41 20.31
C ARG A 280 -22.31 -18.18 19.13
N THR A 281 -21.33 -17.29 19.24
CA THR A 281 -20.33 -17.04 18.19
C THR A 281 -19.01 -17.66 18.64
N SER A 282 -18.38 -18.39 17.74
CA SER A 282 -17.08 -18.99 17.97
C SER A 282 -15.97 -18.00 17.63
N VAL A 283 -14.99 -17.81 18.52
CA VAL A 283 -13.78 -17.04 18.22
C VAL A 283 -12.70 -18.03 17.76
N VAL A 284 -12.46 -18.07 16.44
CA VAL A 284 -11.67 -19.12 15.78
C VAL A 284 -10.22 -18.72 15.48
N GLY A 285 -9.89 -17.45 15.65
CA GLY A 285 -8.55 -16.93 15.44
C GLY A 285 -8.51 -15.41 15.58
N ARG A 286 -7.38 -14.83 15.20
CA ARG A 286 -7.14 -13.39 15.27
C ARG A 286 -6.23 -12.95 14.13
N ILE A 287 -6.46 -11.76 13.58
CA ILE A 287 -5.50 -11.09 12.70
C ILE A 287 -4.24 -10.75 13.51
N VAL A 288 -3.05 -10.91 12.92
CA VAL A 288 -1.79 -10.51 13.58
C VAL A 288 -1.81 -9.02 13.94
N GLU A 289 -1.22 -8.67 15.08
CA GLU A 289 -1.41 -7.35 15.71
C GLU A 289 -1.03 -6.19 14.78
N GLU A 290 0.07 -6.33 14.04
CA GLU A 290 0.57 -5.35 13.09
C GLU A 290 -0.36 -5.11 11.88
N GLU A 291 -1.30 -6.01 11.58
CA GLU A 291 -2.23 -5.90 10.45
C GLU A 291 -3.66 -5.51 10.87
N ILE A 292 -3.97 -5.49 12.18
CA ILE A 292 -5.33 -5.20 12.67
C ILE A 292 -5.84 -3.83 12.21
N TYR A 293 -4.96 -2.83 12.11
CA TYR A 293 -5.37 -1.49 11.69
C TYR A 293 -5.84 -1.45 10.22
N LEU A 294 -5.39 -2.39 9.38
CA LEU A 294 -5.83 -2.47 7.97
C LEU A 294 -7.32 -2.76 7.83
N LEU A 295 -7.94 -3.36 8.85
CA LEU A 295 -9.38 -3.64 8.90
C LEU A 295 -10.22 -2.37 8.78
N ASP A 296 -9.71 -1.24 9.30
CA ASP A 296 -10.41 0.06 9.25
C ASP A 296 -10.54 0.60 7.82
N TYR A 297 -9.78 0.01 6.88
CA TYR A 297 -9.73 0.43 5.48
C TYR A 297 -10.35 -0.57 4.51
N ILE A 298 -10.98 -1.65 5.00
CA ILE A 298 -11.69 -2.61 4.15
C ILE A 298 -13.06 -2.03 3.76
N LYS A 299 -13.19 -1.67 2.48
CA LYS A 299 -14.39 -1.03 1.92
C LYS A 299 -15.54 -2.02 1.73
N PRO A 300 -16.80 -1.53 1.64
CA PRO A 300 -17.91 -2.36 1.17
C PRO A 300 -17.60 -3.01 -0.18
N TRP A 301 -17.94 -4.29 -0.30
CA TRP A 301 -17.67 -5.17 -1.45
C TRP A 301 -16.20 -5.46 -1.75
N GLN A 302 -15.28 -4.94 -0.94
CA GLN A 302 -13.86 -5.24 -1.10
C GLN A 302 -13.60 -6.71 -0.78
N ARG A 303 -12.82 -7.35 -1.66
CA ARG A 303 -12.33 -8.72 -1.47
C ARG A 303 -11.12 -8.73 -0.56
N PHE A 304 -11.02 -9.78 0.23
CA PHE A 304 -9.85 -10.06 1.05
C PHE A 304 -9.65 -11.57 1.19
N LYS A 305 -8.47 -11.97 1.65
CA LYS A 305 -8.10 -13.35 1.98
C LYS A 305 -7.45 -13.36 3.36
N LEU A 306 -7.46 -14.52 3.99
CA LEU A 306 -6.77 -14.77 5.25
C LEU A 306 -5.72 -15.86 5.02
N SER A 307 -4.51 -15.66 5.52
CA SER A 307 -3.39 -16.59 5.37
C SER A 307 -2.69 -16.80 6.70
N LEU A 308 -2.06 -17.95 6.88
CA LEU A 308 -1.15 -18.19 8.01
C LEU A 308 0.15 -17.40 7.86
#